data_AF-A0A519JRT2-F1
#
_entry.id   AF-A0A519JRT2-F1
#
_cell.length_a   1.000
_cell.length_b   1.000
_cell.length_c   1.000
_cell.angle_alpha   90.00
_cell.angle_beta   90.00
_cell.angle_gamma   90.00
#
_symmetry.space_group_name_H-M   'P 1'
#
loop_
_entity.id
_entity.type
_entity.pdbx_description
1 polymer ?
#
loop_
_entity_poly.entity_id
_entity_poly.type
_entity_poly.pdbx_seq_one_letter_code
_entity_poly.pdbx_strand_id
1 'polypeptide(L)'
;MKSSKSLFTGVAVAALAFAVATPSFAGSFYLQEQSARAAGRAYSGEGADRGVASLWWNPASIARSGREVTFSMHGLAINSTVTNTNSAIIYPGGATVPVQGQGRNTDPIESGLVPNFAVAVPVGDRFAVGLSVSAPYNFTTKYQNNSFARYDALTSELRSANVGLTGAMQVTDWLDVGVGFDAQYVKAKLSSALPNLGPTLPDGTSTLEGDGWAYGWNVGAQAHLGRLDLGLSYRSELEHELDGDVTIAGLLGPLAGSNVATSGVASFNTPWYATASVRYAVNDKLTLNAQVNRIGWSEFDAIRVNYGTGGDVIVQDYKDVTTGAIGFDYEASDRLTVRGGIGYDPTPTRDTERTARIPDADRWLFSAGASVKATDKMTVDMGLTYIAFSDGDIHSDRTFYAGTPA
;
A
#
# COMPACT_ATOMS: atom_id res chain seq x y z
N MET A 1 26.01 38.04 -48.74
CA MET A 1 26.75 36.83 -48.33
C MET A 1 27.08 36.91 -46.85
N LYS A 2 26.95 35.80 -46.12
CA LYS A 2 27.57 35.41 -44.83
C LYS A 2 27.79 36.53 -43.77
N SER A 3 27.01 36.60 -42.68
CA SER A 3 26.96 35.68 -41.52
C SER A 3 28.10 35.86 -40.51
N SER A 4 27.75 36.33 -39.31
CA SER A 4 28.20 35.67 -38.07
C SER A 4 27.05 35.69 -37.03
N LYS A 5 26.84 34.53 -36.40
CA LYS A 5 25.98 34.26 -35.23
C LYS A 5 26.83 33.45 -34.24
N SER A 6 26.37 33.32 -32.99
CA SER A 6 27.03 32.64 -31.85
C SER A 6 28.23 33.41 -31.27
N LEU A 7 28.53 33.34 -29.96
CA LEU A 7 28.04 32.40 -28.94
C LEU A 7 27.21 33.10 -27.84
N PHE A 8 25.99 32.59 -27.61
CA PHE A 8 25.36 32.50 -26.30
C PHE A 8 24.48 31.25 -26.33
N THR A 9 25.02 30.13 -25.86
CA THR A 9 24.36 28.82 -25.89
C THR A 9 24.89 28.04 -24.70
N GLY A 10 24.11 27.95 -23.62
CA GLY A 10 24.64 27.47 -22.34
C GLY A 10 23.68 27.50 -21.14
N VAL A 11 22.38 27.69 -21.35
CA VAL A 11 21.37 27.29 -20.36
C VAL A 11 20.32 26.49 -21.12
N ALA A 12 20.57 25.19 -21.22
CA ALA A 12 19.52 24.25 -21.56
C ALA A 12 18.57 24.20 -20.37
N VAL A 13 17.53 25.03 -20.40
CA VAL A 13 16.27 24.72 -19.74
C VAL A 13 15.84 23.40 -20.37
N ALA A 14 16.18 22.29 -19.68
CA ALA A 14 15.77 20.97 -20.11
C ALA A 14 14.26 21.01 -20.25
N ALA A 15 13.78 20.77 -21.47
CA ALA A 15 12.36 20.78 -21.73
C ALA A 15 11.70 19.78 -20.77
N LEU A 16 10.85 20.29 -19.88
CA LEU A 16 9.71 19.52 -19.41
C LEU A 16 8.84 19.24 -20.63
N ALA A 17 9.26 18.24 -21.38
CA ALA A 17 8.37 17.49 -22.23
C ALA A 17 7.34 16.88 -21.28
N PHE A 18 6.18 17.56 -21.19
CA PHE A 18 4.94 16.94 -20.81
C PHE A 18 4.66 15.83 -21.84
N ALA A 19 5.33 14.69 -21.66
CA ALA A 19 4.92 13.44 -22.23
C ALA A 19 3.51 13.21 -21.69
N VAL A 20 2.56 13.13 -22.63
CA VAL A 20 1.11 13.05 -22.40
C VAL A 20 0.80 12.12 -21.22
N ALA A 21 0.26 12.68 -20.14
CA ALA A 21 -0.16 11.89 -18.99
C ALA A 21 -1.35 11.02 -19.38
N THR A 22 -1.09 9.74 -19.63
CA THR A 22 -2.11 8.68 -19.53
C THR A 22 -2.49 8.49 -18.06
N PRO A 23 -3.78 8.31 -17.70
CA PRO A 23 -4.22 8.13 -16.30
C PRO A 23 -3.76 6.78 -15.64
N SER A 24 -3.66 6.71 -14.28
CA SER A 24 -3.44 5.49 -13.41
C SER A 24 -3.67 5.78 -11.89
N PHE A 25 -4.32 4.94 -11.04
CA PHE A 25 -3.95 4.72 -9.58
C PHE A 25 -2.85 3.67 -9.57
N ALA A 26 -2.19 3.24 -8.48
CA ALA A 26 -2.53 2.95 -7.09
C ALA A 26 -1.34 2.78 -6.16
N GLY A 27 -1.65 2.31 -4.95
CA GLY A 27 -0.76 1.56 -4.08
C GLY A 27 -1.38 0.22 -3.65
N SER A 28 -2.43 -0.27 -4.32
CA SER A 28 -3.25 -1.42 -3.90
C SER A 28 -3.59 -1.37 -2.40
N PHE A 29 -3.31 -2.45 -1.66
CA PHE A 29 -3.55 -2.60 -0.23
C PHE A 29 -2.45 -2.05 0.70
N TYR A 30 -1.44 -1.36 0.15
CA TYR A 30 -0.44 -0.64 0.95
C TYR A 30 -0.97 0.70 1.45
N LEU A 31 -0.72 1.00 2.72
CA LEU A 31 -1.09 2.24 3.41
C LEU A 31 0.15 3.08 3.73
N GLN A 32 0.20 4.27 3.14
CA GLN A 32 1.27 5.24 3.35
C GLN A 32 1.13 5.98 4.71
N GLU A 33 0.00 5.79 5.39
CA GLU A 33 -0.48 6.46 6.61
C GLU A 33 0.30 6.13 7.89
N GLN A 34 1.62 6.31 7.85
CA GLN A 34 2.57 6.05 8.93
C GLN A 34 3.08 7.35 9.60
N SER A 35 2.60 8.53 9.18
CA SER A 35 2.96 9.83 9.75
C SER A 35 2.01 10.95 9.30
N ALA A 36 1.39 11.67 10.26
CA ALA A 36 0.50 12.80 9.96
C ALA A 36 1.21 13.96 9.25
N ARG A 37 2.51 14.15 9.52
CA ARG A 37 3.37 15.13 8.84
C ARG A 37 3.53 14.79 7.36
N ALA A 38 3.82 13.52 7.08
CA ALA A 38 4.06 13.01 5.74
C ALA A 38 2.80 13.10 4.86
N ALA A 39 1.65 12.70 5.42
CA ALA A 39 0.35 12.85 4.77
C ALA A 39 0.11 14.30 4.30
N GLY A 40 0.42 15.29 5.14
CA GLY A 40 0.28 16.72 4.82
C GLY A 40 1.09 17.23 3.62
N ARG A 41 2.10 16.48 3.14
CA ARG A 41 2.90 16.79 1.95
C ARG A 41 2.91 15.67 0.90
N ALA A 42 1.86 14.85 0.88
CA ALA A 42 1.68 13.72 -0.05
C ALA A 42 2.87 12.74 -0.04
N TYR A 43 3.47 12.53 1.14
CA TYR A 43 4.64 11.65 1.33
C TYR A 43 5.86 12.04 0.47
N SER A 44 5.98 13.33 0.15
CA SER A 44 7.15 13.89 -0.54
C SER A 44 8.26 14.25 0.44
N GLY A 45 9.44 13.65 0.24
CA GLY A 45 10.66 13.98 0.98
C GLY A 45 10.89 13.19 2.27
N GLU A 46 10.15 12.12 2.55
CA GLU A 46 10.24 11.34 3.79
C GLU A 46 11.56 10.60 3.93
N GLY A 47 12.07 10.01 2.85
CA GLY A 47 13.35 9.29 2.88
C GLY A 47 14.55 10.18 3.25
N ALA A 48 14.43 11.49 3.04
CA ALA A 48 15.44 12.50 3.36
C ALA A 48 15.07 13.39 4.56
N ASP A 49 13.87 13.24 5.14
CA ASP A 49 13.47 13.98 6.35
C ASP A 49 13.98 13.27 7.61
N ARG A 50 14.05 14.02 8.71
CA ARG A 50 14.67 13.59 9.96
C ARG A 50 13.63 13.42 11.06
N GLY A 51 13.95 12.57 12.03
CA GLY A 51 13.11 12.28 13.18
C GLY A 51 12.37 10.96 13.11
N VAL A 52 11.74 10.59 14.22
CA VAL A 52 10.96 9.34 14.35
C VAL A 52 9.74 9.30 13.43
N ALA A 53 9.22 10.47 13.04
CA ALA A 53 8.08 10.59 12.12
C ALA A 53 8.41 10.15 10.68
N SER A 54 9.68 9.94 10.34
CA SER A 54 10.15 9.45 9.03
C SER A 54 10.80 8.06 9.10
N LEU A 55 10.83 7.44 10.29
CA LEU A 55 11.50 6.17 10.58
C LEU A 55 10.97 4.99 9.75
N TRP A 56 9.70 5.05 9.33
CA TRP A 56 9.13 4.05 8.42
C TRP A 56 9.79 4.08 7.03
N TRP A 57 10.14 5.25 6.51
CA TRP A 57 10.70 5.41 5.16
C TRP A 57 12.22 5.29 5.13
N ASN A 58 12.96 5.71 6.16
CA ASN A 58 14.41 5.56 6.20
C ASN A 58 14.93 5.33 7.63
N PRO A 59 15.60 4.19 7.93
CA PRO A 59 16.15 3.94 9.26
C PRO A 59 17.23 4.95 9.67
N ALA A 60 17.89 5.64 8.73
CA ALA A 60 18.86 6.68 9.03
C ALA A 60 18.24 7.97 9.62
N SER A 61 16.92 8.19 9.50
CA SER A 61 16.26 9.45 9.89
C SER A 61 16.45 9.82 11.36
N ILE A 62 16.74 8.84 12.23
CA ILE A 62 16.94 9.00 13.67
C ILE A 62 18.41 9.13 14.08
N ALA A 63 19.38 9.01 13.18
CA ALA A 63 20.82 9.08 13.51
C ALA A 63 21.20 10.38 14.25
N ARG A 64 20.49 11.48 13.96
CA ARG A 64 20.63 12.80 14.59
C ARG A 64 19.44 13.18 15.50
N SER A 65 18.53 12.26 15.77
CA SER A 65 17.43 12.51 16.72
C SER A 65 17.95 12.60 18.16
N GLY A 66 17.34 13.51 18.93
CA GLY A 66 17.39 13.46 20.37
C GLY A 66 16.50 12.33 20.93
N ARG A 67 16.11 12.45 22.20
CA ARG A 67 15.02 11.63 22.72
C ARG A 67 13.71 12.13 22.12
N GLU A 68 13.12 11.35 21.23
CA GLU A 68 11.99 11.75 20.42
C GLU A 68 10.93 10.64 20.43
N VAL A 69 9.65 11.02 20.47
CA VAL A 69 8.52 10.10 20.41
C VAL A 69 7.42 10.73 19.56
N THR A 70 6.77 9.92 18.74
CA THR A 70 5.60 10.29 17.95
C THR A 70 4.50 9.26 18.10
N PHE A 71 3.27 9.74 17.96
CA PHE A 71 2.06 8.95 17.83
C PHE A 71 1.18 9.67 16.81
N SER A 72 0.75 8.98 15.77
CA SER A 72 -0.26 9.49 14.84
C SER A 72 -1.44 8.53 14.75
N MET A 73 -2.60 9.09 14.42
CA MET A 73 -3.82 8.35 14.10
C MET A 73 -4.36 8.90 12.79
N HIS A 74 -4.54 8.04 11.80
CA HIS A 74 -5.08 8.42 10.50
C HIS A 74 -6.50 7.89 10.35
N GLY A 75 -7.43 8.77 9.95
CA GLY A 75 -8.79 8.39 9.59
C GLY A 75 -8.93 8.24 8.09
N LEU A 76 -9.24 7.04 7.62
CA LEU A 76 -9.48 6.72 6.22
C LEU A 76 -10.98 6.71 5.96
N ALA A 77 -11.48 7.74 5.28
CA ALA A 77 -12.85 7.80 4.78
C ALA A 77 -12.86 7.40 3.30
N ILE A 78 -13.38 6.21 3.01
CA ILE A 78 -13.39 5.62 1.67
C ILE A 78 -14.82 5.61 1.15
N ASN A 79 -15.03 6.15 -0.06
CA ASN A 79 -16.26 5.98 -0.81
C ASN A 79 -15.97 5.15 -2.06
N SER A 80 -16.76 4.11 -2.31
CA SER A 80 -16.54 3.20 -3.44
C SER A 80 -17.87 2.73 -4.03
N THR A 81 -17.88 2.35 -5.31
CA THR A 81 -19.05 1.77 -5.97
C THR A 81 -18.60 0.74 -6.99
N VAL A 82 -19.23 -0.44 -6.97
CA VAL A 82 -18.97 -1.53 -7.91
C VAL A 82 -20.29 -1.95 -8.55
N THR A 83 -20.38 -1.82 -9.88
CA THR A 83 -21.62 -1.99 -10.66
C THR A 83 -21.47 -3.12 -11.67
N ASN A 84 -22.52 -3.93 -11.83
CA ASN A 84 -22.56 -5.07 -12.74
C ASN A 84 -22.74 -4.61 -14.20
N THR A 85 -21.83 -5.02 -15.07
CA THR A 85 -21.83 -4.76 -16.52
C THR A 85 -22.05 -6.05 -17.34
N ASN A 86 -22.98 -6.89 -16.88
CA ASN A 86 -23.47 -8.16 -17.48
C ASN A 86 -22.73 -9.45 -17.08
N SER A 87 -22.33 -9.60 -15.82
CA SER A 87 -21.84 -10.87 -15.27
C SER A 87 -22.85 -12.01 -15.46
N ALA A 88 -22.39 -13.16 -15.95
CA ALA A 88 -23.19 -14.37 -16.17
C ALA A 88 -22.38 -15.63 -15.84
N ILE A 89 -23.06 -16.75 -15.61
CA ILE A 89 -22.45 -18.08 -15.45
C ILE A 89 -22.93 -18.99 -16.59
N ILE A 90 -22.00 -19.75 -17.17
CA ILE A 90 -22.31 -20.82 -18.12
C ILE A 90 -22.36 -22.14 -17.33
N TYR A 91 -23.56 -22.69 -17.17
CA TYR A 91 -23.77 -23.96 -16.49
C TYR A 91 -23.51 -25.16 -17.44
N PRO A 92 -23.26 -26.37 -16.88
CA PRO A 92 -23.23 -27.59 -17.68
C PRO A 92 -24.46 -27.74 -18.58
N GLY A 93 -24.26 -28.24 -19.79
CA GLY A 93 -25.27 -28.22 -20.85
C GLY A 93 -25.35 -26.91 -21.65
N GLY A 94 -24.50 -25.92 -21.34
CA GLY A 94 -24.35 -24.69 -22.13
C GLY A 94 -25.38 -23.59 -21.81
N ALA A 95 -26.06 -23.68 -20.68
CA ALA A 95 -27.04 -22.69 -20.26
C ALA A 95 -26.35 -21.46 -19.64
N THR A 96 -26.33 -20.34 -20.36
CA THR A 96 -25.86 -19.05 -19.84
C THR A 96 -26.95 -18.36 -19.02
N VAL A 97 -26.69 -18.09 -17.75
CA VAL A 97 -27.63 -17.45 -16.83
C VAL A 97 -27.00 -16.17 -16.23
N PRO A 98 -27.63 -15.00 -16.34
CA PRO A 98 -27.12 -13.77 -15.71
C PRO A 98 -27.05 -13.90 -14.19
N VAL A 99 -25.98 -13.39 -13.58
CA VAL A 99 -25.82 -13.43 -12.13
C VAL A 99 -26.88 -12.52 -11.48
N GLN A 100 -27.86 -13.15 -10.84
CA GLN A 100 -28.95 -12.47 -10.15
C GLN A 100 -28.48 -11.86 -8.82
N GLY A 101 -29.20 -10.83 -8.36
CA GLY A 101 -29.02 -10.22 -7.04
C GLY A 101 -28.73 -8.72 -7.09
N GLN A 102 -27.98 -8.21 -6.10
CA GLN A 102 -27.59 -6.80 -6.03
C GLN A 102 -26.59 -6.47 -7.14
N GLY A 103 -27.06 -5.77 -8.18
CA GLY A 103 -26.24 -5.34 -9.33
C GLY A 103 -25.42 -4.06 -9.12
N ARG A 104 -25.61 -3.32 -8.02
CA ARG A 104 -24.78 -2.16 -7.65
C ARG A 104 -24.50 -2.18 -6.17
N ASN A 105 -23.22 -2.25 -5.82
CA ASN A 105 -22.70 -2.25 -4.46
C ASN A 105 -22.12 -0.87 -4.16
N THR A 106 -22.51 -0.28 -3.04
CA THR A 106 -22.01 1.00 -2.53
C THR A 106 -21.20 0.75 -1.26
N ASP A 107 -20.04 1.39 -1.17
CA ASP A 107 -19.09 1.29 -0.07
C ASP A 107 -18.72 -0.16 0.34
N PRO A 108 -18.38 -1.06 -0.60
CA PRO A 108 -17.86 -2.38 -0.26
C PRO A 108 -16.51 -2.32 0.46
N ILE A 109 -15.69 -1.29 0.26
CA ILE A 109 -14.44 -1.07 1.01
C ILE A 109 -14.77 -0.33 2.32
N GLU A 110 -14.43 -0.92 3.46
CA GLU A 110 -14.65 -0.32 4.77
C GLU A 110 -13.69 0.84 5.06
N SER A 111 -14.22 1.93 5.61
CA SER A 111 -13.45 3.02 6.20
C SER A 111 -12.77 2.57 7.50
N GLY A 112 -11.62 3.16 7.85
CA GLY A 112 -10.74 2.63 8.90
C GLY A 112 -9.95 3.66 9.70
N LEU A 113 -9.30 3.18 10.76
CA LEU A 113 -8.36 3.93 11.59
C LEU A 113 -6.99 3.24 11.55
N VAL A 114 -5.94 4.01 11.29
CA VAL A 114 -4.55 3.52 11.20
C VAL A 114 -3.71 4.23 12.27
N PRO A 115 -3.42 3.59 13.41
CA PRO A 115 -2.49 4.11 14.39
C PRO A 115 -1.04 3.82 13.96
N ASN A 116 -0.14 4.75 14.27
CA ASN A 116 1.30 4.51 14.23
C ASN A 116 1.98 5.15 15.44
N PHE A 117 3.11 4.56 15.83
CA PHE A 117 3.91 4.99 16.96
C PHE A 117 5.40 4.82 16.61
N ALA A 118 6.24 5.75 17.01
CA ALA A 118 7.68 5.54 16.98
C ALA A 118 8.40 6.31 18.10
N VAL A 119 9.49 5.74 18.59
CA VAL A 119 10.36 6.35 19.61
C VAL A 119 11.81 6.11 19.22
N ALA A 120 12.68 7.10 19.47
CA ALA A 120 14.12 6.96 19.33
C ALA A 120 14.86 7.57 20.53
N VAL A 121 16.00 6.97 20.86
CA VAL A 121 16.91 7.44 21.89
C VAL A 121 18.36 7.41 21.38
N PRO A 122 19.15 8.47 21.61
CA PRO A 122 20.57 8.47 21.28
C PRO A 122 21.36 7.58 22.25
N VAL A 123 22.41 6.95 21.72
CA VAL A 123 23.33 6.05 22.44
C VAL A 123 24.76 6.56 22.22
N GLY A 124 25.24 7.35 23.17
CA GLY A 124 26.47 8.14 22.97
C GLY A 124 26.26 9.25 21.93
N ASP A 125 27.36 9.70 21.31
CA ASP A 125 27.36 10.92 20.48
C ASP A 125 27.03 10.68 19.00
N ARG A 126 27.05 9.43 18.55
CA ARG A 126 26.96 9.07 17.11
C ARG A 126 25.94 7.99 16.76
N PHE A 127 25.32 7.33 17.74
CA PHE A 127 24.35 6.28 17.48
C PHE A 127 22.98 6.65 18.02
N ALA A 128 21.93 6.10 17.41
CA ALA A 128 20.58 6.10 17.94
C ALA A 128 19.96 4.72 17.78
N VAL A 129 19.06 4.36 18.69
CA VAL A 129 18.21 3.19 18.55
C VAL A 129 16.75 3.63 18.59
N GLY A 130 15.91 3.00 17.78
CA GLY A 130 14.50 3.31 17.67
C GLY A 130 13.62 2.08 17.60
N LEU A 131 12.38 2.24 18.04
CA LEU A 131 11.30 1.27 17.97
C LEU A 131 10.12 1.93 17.25
N SER A 132 9.55 1.26 16.25
CA SER A 132 8.32 1.69 15.59
C SER A 132 7.25 0.60 15.66
N VAL A 133 5.99 1.04 15.65
CA VAL A 133 4.80 0.23 15.39
C VAL A 133 4.05 0.91 14.25
N SER A 134 3.96 0.21 13.12
CA SER A 134 3.29 0.64 11.90
C SER A 134 2.26 -0.40 11.47
N ALA A 135 1.36 0.00 10.57
CA ALA A 135 0.25 -0.85 10.13
C ALA A 135 0.14 -0.77 8.59
N PRO A 136 1.15 -1.30 7.85
CA PRO A 136 1.39 -0.98 6.43
C PRO A 136 0.38 -1.59 5.46
N TYR A 137 -0.31 -2.67 5.85
CA TYR A 137 -1.31 -3.34 5.03
C TYR A 137 -2.58 -3.54 5.85
N ASN A 138 -3.61 -2.72 5.63
CA ASN A 138 -4.91 -2.89 6.25
C ASN A 138 -6.01 -2.57 5.24
N PHE A 139 -6.80 -3.56 4.85
CA PHE A 139 -8.02 -3.35 4.09
C PHE A 139 -9.11 -4.33 4.51
N THR A 140 -10.36 -3.95 4.26
CA THR A 140 -11.49 -4.86 4.42
C THR A 140 -12.54 -4.53 3.37
N THR A 141 -12.76 -5.46 2.45
CA THR A 141 -13.79 -5.41 1.43
C THR A 141 -14.91 -6.39 1.79
N LYS A 142 -16.16 -5.94 1.85
CA LYS A 142 -17.34 -6.75 2.15
C LYS A 142 -18.47 -6.48 1.17
N TYR A 143 -18.98 -7.55 0.56
CA TYR A 143 -20.17 -7.55 -0.28
C TYR A 143 -21.34 -8.22 0.43
N GLN A 144 -22.57 -7.86 0.06
CA GLN A 144 -23.74 -8.61 0.52
C GLN A 144 -23.75 -10.01 -0.10
N ASN A 145 -24.29 -11.01 0.62
CA ASN A 145 -24.35 -12.40 0.15
C ASN A 145 -25.07 -12.59 -1.19
N ASN A 146 -25.99 -11.67 -1.53
CA ASN A 146 -26.71 -11.62 -2.80
C ASN A 146 -26.06 -10.69 -3.84
N SER A 147 -24.84 -10.19 -3.63
CA SER A 147 -24.13 -9.36 -4.60
C SER A 147 -23.85 -10.13 -5.89
N PHE A 148 -23.79 -9.42 -7.01
CA PHE A 148 -23.30 -10.01 -8.26
C PHE A 148 -21.82 -10.44 -8.16
N ALA A 149 -21.04 -9.74 -7.34
CA ALA A 149 -19.60 -9.98 -7.15
C ALA A 149 -19.30 -11.22 -6.27
N ARG A 150 -20.32 -11.87 -5.69
CA ARG A 150 -20.15 -12.91 -4.65
C ARG A 150 -19.23 -14.07 -5.01
N TYR A 151 -19.16 -14.45 -6.29
CA TYR A 151 -18.33 -15.57 -6.78
C TYR A 151 -16.85 -15.21 -6.94
N ASP A 152 -16.55 -13.91 -6.92
CA ASP A 152 -15.20 -13.37 -6.84
C ASP A 152 -14.88 -13.00 -5.37
N ALA A 153 -15.73 -12.20 -4.72
CA ALA A 153 -15.55 -11.76 -3.33
C ALA A 153 -16.86 -11.67 -2.52
N LEU A 154 -16.85 -12.20 -1.29
CA LEU A 154 -17.83 -11.87 -0.25
C LEU A 154 -17.17 -11.07 0.88
N THR A 155 -16.12 -11.61 1.47
CA THR A 155 -15.22 -10.89 2.39
C THR A 155 -13.80 -11.00 1.85
N SER A 156 -13.03 -9.92 1.92
CA SER A 156 -11.58 -9.93 1.74
C SER A 156 -10.98 -8.96 2.74
N GLU A 157 -10.31 -9.48 3.76
CA GLU A 157 -9.73 -8.73 4.87
C GLU A 157 -8.26 -9.11 4.98
N LEU A 158 -7.40 -8.10 5.11
CA LEU A 158 -6.00 -8.22 5.47
C LEU A 158 -5.74 -7.16 6.53
N ARG A 159 -5.15 -7.56 7.66
CA ARG A 159 -4.74 -6.65 8.73
C ARG A 159 -3.32 -6.97 9.14
N SER A 160 -2.51 -5.93 9.32
CA SER A 160 -1.11 -6.07 9.71
C SER A 160 -0.72 -5.14 10.85
N ALA A 161 0.20 -5.62 11.68
CA ALA A 161 0.93 -4.85 12.65
C ALA A 161 2.42 -5.18 12.53
N ASN A 162 3.22 -4.17 12.16
CA ASN A 162 4.66 -4.29 11.99
C ASN A 162 5.38 -3.62 13.16
N VAL A 163 6.26 -4.36 13.82
CA VAL A 163 7.18 -3.84 14.85
C VAL A 163 8.57 -3.73 14.25
N GLY A 164 9.08 -2.50 14.12
CA GLY A 164 10.41 -2.22 13.59
C GLY A 164 11.40 -1.91 14.72
N LEU A 165 12.54 -2.58 14.75
CA LEU A 165 13.68 -2.25 15.61
C LEU A 165 14.82 -1.70 14.74
N THR A 166 15.22 -0.46 14.98
CA THR A 166 16.20 0.26 14.14
C THR A 166 17.42 0.70 14.94
N GLY A 167 18.61 0.54 14.35
CA GLY A 167 19.84 1.19 14.77
C GLY A 167 20.35 2.15 13.69
N ALA A 168 20.74 3.36 14.08
CA ALA A 168 21.25 4.38 13.17
C ALA A 168 22.58 4.97 13.67
N MET A 169 23.41 5.44 12.75
CA MET A 169 24.76 5.95 13.00
C MET A 169 25.08 7.19 12.16
N GLN A 170 25.60 8.23 12.81
CA GLN A 170 26.32 9.33 12.17
C GLN A 170 27.73 8.85 11.80
N VAL A 171 27.93 8.50 10.54
CA VAL A 171 29.23 8.01 10.03
C VAL A 171 30.20 9.17 9.91
N THR A 172 29.72 10.30 9.38
CA THR A 172 30.47 11.56 9.24
C THR A 172 29.59 12.76 9.60
N ASP A 173 30.13 13.97 9.51
CA ASP A 173 29.35 15.20 9.73
C ASP A 173 28.26 15.43 8.67
N TRP A 174 28.33 14.72 7.53
CA TRP A 174 27.37 14.84 6.42
C TRP A 174 26.67 13.52 6.05
N LEU A 175 27.10 12.36 6.56
CA LEU A 175 26.56 11.05 6.18
C LEU A 175 26.03 10.30 7.40
N ASP A 176 24.75 9.94 7.32
CA ASP A 176 24.05 9.07 8.26
C ASP A 176 23.69 7.75 7.57
N VAL A 177 23.71 6.66 8.33
CA VAL A 177 23.24 5.33 7.89
C VAL A 177 22.35 4.72 8.95
N GLY A 178 21.46 3.81 8.54
CA GLY A 178 20.62 3.05 9.45
C GLY A 178 20.33 1.65 8.91
N VAL A 179 20.09 0.74 9.85
CA VAL A 179 19.67 -0.64 9.61
C VAL A 179 18.51 -0.96 10.55
N GLY A 180 17.53 -1.71 10.05
CA GLY A 180 16.35 -2.09 10.80
C GLY A 180 15.97 -3.54 10.57
N PHE A 181 15.33 -4.12 11.58
CA PHE A 181 14.67 -5.42 11.54
C PHE A 181 13.16 -5.18 11.71
N ASP A 182 12.37 -5.76 10.81
CA ASP A 182 10.91 -5.66 10.81
C ASP A 182 10.31 -7.03 11.17
N ALA A 183 9.41 -7.07 12.15
CA ALA A 183 8.60 -8.24 12.49
C ALA A 183 7.13 -7.90 12.28
N GLN A 184 6.47 -8.56 11.33
CA GLN A 184 5.11 -8.24 10.92
C GLN A 184 4.16 -9.40 11.23
N TYR A 185 3.18 -9.13 12.09
CA TYR A 185 2.02 -10.00 12.25
C TYR A 185 0.98 -9.65 11.19
N VAL A 186 0.40 -10.66 10.56
CA VAL A 186 -0.73 -10.54 9.64
C VAL A 186 -1.86 -11.45 10.08
N LYS A 187 -3.09 -10.95 9.97
CA LYS A 187 -4.31 -11.76 9.92
C LYS A 187 -5.03 -11.51 8.59
N ALA A 188 -5.45 -12.58 7.93
CA ALA A 188 -6.17 -12.52 6.66
C ALA A 188 -7.47 -13.34 6.69
N LYS A 189 -8.45 -12.90 5.90
CA LYS A 189 -9.69 -13.65 5.66
C LYS A 189 -10.21 -13.41 4.25
N LEU A 190 -10.40 -14.50 3.49
CA LEU A 190 -11.03 -14.49 2.17
C LEU A 190 -12.27 -15.36 2.19
N SER A 191 -13.37 -14.90 1.59
CA SER A 191 -14.53 -15.73 1.30
C SER A 191 -15.15 -15.39 -0.06
N SER A 192 -15.87 -16.34 -0.62
CA SER A 192 -16.68 -16.20 -1.83
C SER A 192 -17.81 -17.22 -1.84
N ALA A 193 -18.87 -16.95 -2.60
CA ALA A 193 -19.84 -17.95 -2.99
C ALA A 193 -19.21 -18.93 -4.01
N LEU A 194 -19.81 -20.11 -4.12
CA LEU A 194 -19.46 -21.15 -5.08
C LEU A 194 -20.74 -21.63 -5.78
N PRO A 195 -20.86 -21.54 -7.11
CA PRO A 195 -22.09 -21.94 -7.80
C PRO A 195 -22.25 -23.47 -7.74
N ASN A 196 -23.44 -23.97 -7.46
CA ASN A 196 -23.74 -25.39 -7.67
C ASN A 196 -23.96 -25.71 -9.16
N LEU A 197 -24.02 -26.98 -9.56
CA LEU A 197 -24.13 -27.35 -10.99
C LEU A 197 -25.49 -27.04 -11.66
N GLY A 198 -26.47 -26.49 -10.92
CA GLY A 198 -27.79 -26.15 -11.45
C GLY A 198 -28.20 -24.71 -11.08
N PRO A 199 -28.73 -23.91 -12.02
CA PRO A 199 -28.99 -22.48 -11.82
C PRO A 199 -30.12 -22.14 -10.84
N THR A 200 -30.86 -23.15 -10.37
CA THR A 200 -31.92 -23.03 -9.35
C THR A 200 -31.50 -23.56 -7.98
N LEU A 201 -30.29 -24.10 -7.86
CA LEU A 201 -29.72 -24.56 -6.59
C LEU A 201 -29.13 -23.37 -5.82
N PRO A 202 -29.13 -23.40 -4.47
CA PRO A 202 -28.41 -22.40 -3.69
C PRO A 202 -26.90 -22.48 -3.94
N ASP A 203 -26.21 -21.36 -3.77
CA ASP A 203 -24.75 -21.33 -3.79
C ASP A 203 -24.16 -22.04 -2.55
N GLY A 204 -23.03 -22.71 -2.75
CA GLY A 204 -22.11 -23.04 -1.66
C GLY A 204 -21.23 -21.84 -1.29
N THR A 205 -20.30 -22.05 -0.37
CA THR A 205 -19.33 -21.05 0.08
C THR A 205 -17.92 -21.63 0.17
N SER A 206 -16.93 -20.78 -0.07
CA SER A 206 -15.54 -20.98 0.33
C SER A 206 -15.16 -19.93 1.36
N THR A 207 -14.42 -20.31 2.39
CA THR A 207 -13.83 -19.39 3.39
C THR A 207 -12.45 -19.90 3.79
N LEU A 208 -11.49 -18.98 3.77
CA LEU A 208 -10.13 -19.11 4.26
C LEU A 208 -9.94 -18.03 5.33
N GLU A 209 -9.46 -18.40 6.51
CA GLU A 209 -9.04 -17.45 7.55
C GLU A 209 -7.76 -17.97 8.21
N GLY A 210 -6.78 -17.10 8.45
CA GLY A 210 -5.52 -17.48 9.08
C GLY A 210 -4.69 -16.28 9.53
N ASP A 211 -3.67 -16.54 10.34
CA ASP A 211 -2.72 -15.55 10.81
C ASP A 211 -1.30 -16.11 10.97
N GLY A 212 -0.32 -15.22 11.09
CA GLY A 212 1.09 -15.61 11.08
C GLY A 212 2.04 -14.41 11.21
N TRP A 213 3.32 -14.71 11.44
CA TRP A 213 4.41 -13.74 11.52
C TRP A 213 5.36 -13.89 10.34
N ALA A 214 5.73 -12.76 9.74
CA ALA A 214 6.83 -12.66 8.79
C ALA A 214 7.93 -11.74 9.32
N TYR A 215 9.15 -11.91 8.82
CA TYR A 215 10.33 -11.18 9.27
C TYR A 215 11.11 -10.63 8.07
N GLY A 216 11.61 -9.40 8.22
CA GLY A 216 12.36 -8.73 7.17
C GLY A 216 13.35 -7.73 7.72
N TRP A 217 13.94 -6.96 6.82
CA TRP A 217 14.97 -6.00 7.16
C TRP A 217 14.86 -4.75 6.28
N ASN A 218 15.38 -3.66 6.78
CA ASN A 218 15.49 -2.42 6.03
C ASN A 218 16.87 -1.77 6.26
N VAL A 219 17.33 -1.01 5.29
CA VAL A 219 18.56 -0.23 5.34
C VAL A 219 18.32 1.13 4.72
N GLY A 220 19.14 2.11 5.10
CA GLY A 220 19.09 3.42 4.45
C GLY A 220 20.25 4.31 4.83
N ALA A 221 20.37 5.40 4.09
CA ALA A 221 21.36 6.43 4.28
C ALA A 221 20.74 7.81 4.03
N GLN A 222 21.30 8.82 4.69
CA GLN A 222 20.99 10.22 4.43
C GLN A 222 22.29 11.02 4.25
N ALA A 223 22.31 11.93 3.28
CA ALA A 223 23.43 12.83 3.03
C ALA A 223 22.99 14.29 3.18
N HIS A 224 23.69 15.04 4.02
CA HIS A 224 23.37 16.41 4.44
C HIS A 224 24.39 17.39 3.85
N LEU A 225 24.05 17.97 2.70
CA LEU A 225 24.95 18.76 1.86
C LEU A 225 24.57 20.26 1.92
N GLY A 226 24.54 20.80 3.13
CA GLY A 226 24.21 22.21 3.39
C GLY A 226 22.71 22.50 3.24
N ARG A 227 22.29 22.97 2.06
CA ARG A 227 20.87 23.24 1.73
C ARG A 227 20.15 22.05 1.10
N LEU A 228 20.86 20.94 0.84
CA LEU A 228 20.36 19.76 0.16
C LEU A 228 20.46 18.55 1.09
N ASP A 229 19.34 17.95 1.43
CA ASP A 229 19.28 16.63 2.06
C ASP A 229 18.88 15.58 1.01
N LEU A 230 19.63 14.48 0.95
CA LEU A 230 19.35 13.33 0.10
C LEU A 230 19.08 12.12 0.98
N GLY A 231 18.18 11.25 0.54
CA GLY A 231 17.82 10.02 1.24
C GLY A 231 17.69 8.85 0.28
N LEU A 232 18.29 7.72 0.64
CA LEU A 232 18.14 6.44 -0.05
C LEU A 232 17.80 5.37 0.99
N SER A 233 16.85 4.50 0.70
CA SER A 233 16.52 3.36 1.56
C SER A 233 15.96 2.19 0.78
N TYR A 234 16.08 1.01 1.38
CA TYR A 234 15.50 -0.24 0.90
C TYR A 234 14.87 -0.99 2.08
N ARG A 235 13.66 -1.52 1.88
CA ARG A 235 13.01 -2.50 2.76
C ARG A 235 12.80 -3.78 1.97
N SER A 236 13.15 -4.92 2.56
CA SER A 236 12.95 -6.23 1.95
C SER A 236 11.46 -6.53 1.72
N GLU A 237 11.20 -7.50 0.87
CA GLU A 237 9.91 -8.21 0.88
C GLU A 237 9.70 -8.92 2.22
N LEU A 238 8.49 -9.41 2.45
CA LEU A 238 8.17 -10.33 3.53
C LEU A 238 7.41 -11.53 2.95
N GLU A 239 7.98 -12.72 3.11
CA GLU A 239 7.30 -13.99 2.84
C GLU A 239 6.36 -14.29 4.03
N HIS A 240 5.05 -14.33 3.79
CA HIS A 240 4.06 -14.70 4.81
C HIS A 240 3.64 -16.15 4.62
N GLU A 241 3.68 -16.90 5.71
CA GLU A 241 3.01 -18.19 5.87
C GLU A 241 1.98 -18.03 7.00
N LEU A 242 0.69 -18.23 6.70
CA LEU A 242 -0.40 -18.08 7.65
C LEU A 242 -1.01 -19.46 7.96
N ASP A 243 -0.99 -19.84 9.22
CA ASP A 243 -1.72 -20.99 9.74
C ASP A 243 -3.20 -20.63 9.91
N GLY A 244 -4.12 -21.53 9.57
CA GLY A 244 -5.54 -21.24 9.65
C GLY A 244 -6.47 -22.37 9.23
N ASP A 245 -7.69 -22.00 8.86
CA ASP A 245 -8.78 -22.91 8.52
C ASP A 245 -9.32 -22.67 7.11
N VAL A 246 -9.59 -23.77 6.41
CA VAL A 246 -10.24 -23.84 5.10
C VAL A 246 -11.61 -24.50 5.28
N THR A 247 -12.66 -23.79 4.89
CA THR A 247 -14.04 -24.28 4.90
C THR A 247 -14.69 -24.13 3.53
N ILE A 248 -15.10 -25.26 2.94
CA ILE A 248 -15.96 -25.32 1.76
C ILE A 248 -17.27 -26.01 2.17
N ALA A 249 -18.40 -25.34 1.94
CA ALA A 249 -19.71 -25.80 2.40
C ALA A 249 -20.81 -25.55 1.36
N GLY A 250 -21.95 -26.26 1.48
CA GLY A 250 -23.14 -26.06 0.65
C GLY A 250 -23.06 -26.59 -0.78
N LEU A 251 -22.00 -27.31 -1.15
CA LEU A 251 -21.92 -28.01 -2.44
C LEU A 251 -22.79 -29.27 -2.43
N LEU A 252 -23.50 -29.52 -3.53
CA LEU A 252 -24.55 -30.53 -3.64
C LEU A 252 -24.28 -31.51 -4.79
N GLY A 253 -24.96 -32.67 -4.76
CA GLY A 253 -24.90 -33.65 -5.85
C GLY A 253 -23.48 -34.15 -6.12
N PRO A 254 -22.99 -34.14 -7.38
CA PRO A 254 -21.62 -34.53 -7.72
C PRO A 254 -20.53 -33.76 -6.97
N LEU A 255 -20.79 -32.50 -6.59
CA LEU A 255 -19.84 -31.65 -5.86
C LEU A 255 -19.85 -31.88 -4.34
N ALA A 256 -20.76 -32.71 -3.81
CA ALA A 256 -20.92 -32.85 -2.35
C ALA A 256 -19.67 -33.40 -1.65
N GLY A 257 -18.83 -34.17 -2.36
CA GLY A 257 -17.55 -34.67 -1.86
C GLY A 257 -16.44 -33.62 -1.75
N SER A 258 -16.64 -32.42 -2.31
CA SER A 258 -15.71 -31.29 -2.23
C SER A 258 -15.99 -30.35 -1.04
N ASN A 259 -17.05 -30.61 -0.26
CA ASN A 259 -17.21 -29.92 1.03
C ASN A 259 -16.14 -30.39 2.01
N VAL A 260 -15.49 -29.45 2.69
CA VAL A 260 -14.41 -29.74 3.64
C VAL A 260 -14.40 -28.69 4.75
N ALA A 261 -14.00 -29.10 5.96
CA ALA A 261 -13.64 -28.20 7.05
C ALA A 261 -12.36 -28.76 7.69
N THR A 262 -11.23 -28.08 7.48
CA THR A 262 -9.91 -28.56 7.88
C THR A 262 -8.99 -27.37 8.11
N SER A 263 -7.98 -27.55 8.96
CA SER A 263 -6.86 -26.61 9.01
C SER A 263 -6.03 -26.69 7.71
N GLY A 264 -5.39 -25.58 7.38
CA GLY A 264 -4.56 -25.39 6.20
C GLY A 264 -3.61 -24.21 6.37
N VAL A 265 -2.74 -24.03 5.38
CA VAL A 265 -1.70 -22.99 5.37
C VAL A 265 -1.88 -22.15 4.10
N ALA A 266 -1.81 -20.83 4.23
CA ALA A 266 -1.85 -19.89 3.12
C ALA A 266 -0.58 -19.05 3.04
N SER A 267 0.07 -19.03 1.88
CA SER A 267 1.33 -18.29 1.67
C SER A 267 1.25 -17.26 0.55
N PHE A 268 1.84 -16.08 0.78
CA PHE A 268 1.99 -14.98 -0.19
C PHE A 268 3.11 -14.03 0.25
N ASN A 269 3.68 -13.24 -0.66
CA ASN A 269 4.70 -12.24 -0.32
C ASN A 269 4.13 -10.82 -0.31
N THR A 270 4.66 -9.94 0.55
CA THR A 270 4.43 -8.49 0.45
C THR A 270 5.65 -7.81 -0.18
N PRO A 271 5.48 -6.73 -0.96
CA PRO A 271 6.53 -6.21 -1.82
C PRO A 271 7.73 -5.63 -1.07
N TRP A 272 8.91 -5.69 -1.70
CA TRP A 272 10.05 -4.85 -1.32
C TRP A 272 9.84 -3.39 -1.76
N TYR A 273 10.52 -2.46 -1.10
CA TYR A 273 10.47 -1.03 -1.39
C TYR A 273 11.87 -0.45 -1.55
N ALA A 274 12.15 0.24 -2.65
CA ALA A 274 13.33 1.07 -2.83
C ALA A 274 12.92 2.54 -2.94
N THR A 275 13.41 3.39 -2.04
CA THR A 275 13.05 4.81 -1.95
C THR A 275 14.24 5.70 -2.28
N ALA A 276 14.01 6.71 -3.12
CA ALA A 276 14.93 7.83 -3.34
C ALA A 276 14.23 9.15 -3.04
N SER A 277 14.87 10.03 -2.27
CA SER A 277 14.23 11.21 -1.70
C SER A 277 15.18 12.40 -1.66
N VAL A 278 14.62 13.60 -1.84
CA VAL A 278 15.35 14.87 -1.87
C VAL A 278 14.56 15.93 -1.10
N ARG A 279 15.26 16.72 -0.28
CA ARG A 279 14.75 17.97 0.30
C ARG A 279 15.74 19.08 -0.01
N TYR A 280 15.24 20.23 -0.47
CA TYR A 280 16.06 21.38 -0.84
C TYR A 280 15.55 22.66 -0.19
N ALA A 281 16.33 23.19 0.75
CA ALA A 281 16.05 24.43 1.48
C ALA A 281 16.38 25.66 0.60
N VAL A 282 15.44 26.02 -0.28
CA VAL A 282 15.52 27.15 -1.22
C VAL A 282 15.92 28.44 -0.51
N ASN A 283 15.35 28.66 0.67
CA ASN A 283 15.71 29.72 1.61
C ASN A 283 15.35 29.24 3.03
N ASP A 284 15.50 30.12 4.01
CA ASP A 284 15.37 29.77 5.43
C ASP A 284 13.90 29.59 5.89
N LYS A 285 12.93 29.70 4.96
CA LYS A 285 11.51 29.45 5.18
C LYS A 285 10.89 28.43 4.24
N LEU A 286 11.44 28.22 3.05
CA LEU A 286 10.86 27.35 2.03
C LEU A 286 11.79 26.17 1.73
N THR A 287 11.29 24.97 1.99
CA THR A 287 11.91 23.70 1.55
C THR A 287 11.03 23.07 0.48
N LEU A 288 11.65 22.63 -0.62
CA LEU A 288 11.00 21.82 -1.65
C LEU A 288 11.36 20.36 -1.45
N ASN A 289 10.38 19.49 -1.62
CA ASN A 289 10.47 18.06 -1.33
C ASN A 289 10.15 17.24 -2.58
N ALA A 290 10.87 16.14 -2.79
CA ALA A 290 10.57 15.15 -3.79
C ALA A 290 10.87 13.74 -3.28
N GLN A 291 10.09 12.76 -3.74
CA GLN A 291 10.33 11.34 -3.47
C GLN A 291 9.86 10.48 -4.63
N VAL A 292 10.63 9.44 -4.92
CA VAL A 292 10.28 8.37 -5.86
C VAL A 292 10.44 7.05 -5.12
N ASN A 293 9.46 6.17 -5.25
CA ASN A 293 9.52 4.82 -4.70
C ASN A 293 9.36 3.81 -5.83
N ARG A 294 10.25 2.83 -5.92
CA ARG A 294 10.05 1.62 -6.72
C ARG A 294 9.56 0.52 -5.78
N ILE A 295 8.41 -0.07 -6.09
CA ILE A 295 7.77 -1.08 -5.25
C ILE A 295 7.71 -2.39 -6.03
N GLY A 296 8.27 -3.44 -5.42
CA GLY A 296 8.40 -4.80 -5.93
C GLY A 296 7.09 -5.58 -5.88
N TRP A 297 6.03 -5.04 -6.46
CA TRP A 297 4.72 -5.69 -6.41
C TRP A 297 4.66 -7.01 -7.16
N SER A 298 5.62 -7.34 -8.03
CA SER A 298 5.67 -8.66 -8.67
C SER A 298 5.91 -9.83 -7.70
N GLU A 299 6.37 -9.57 -6.47
CA GLU A 299 6.47 -10.64 -5.46
C GLU A 299 5.08 -11.12 -4.99
N PHE A 300 4.03 -10.29 -5.10
CA PHE A 300 2.64 -10.70 -4.85
C PHE A 300 2.06 -11.39 -6.09
N ASP A 301 2.62 -12.54 -6.43
CA ASP A 301 2.31 -13.28 -7.67
C ASP A 301 1.05 -14.16 -7.55
N ALA A 302 0.86 -14.83 -6.41
CA ALA A 302 -0.29 -15.67 -6.11
C ALA A 302 -0.44 -15.94 -4.60
N ILE A 303 -1.69 -16.07 -4.15
CA ILE A 303 -2.01 -16.62 -2.83
C ILE A 303 -2.13 -18.14 -2.98
N ARG A 304 -1.25 -18.90 -2.34
CA ARG A 304 -1.21 -20.36 -2.42
C ARG A 304 -1.80 -20.93 -1.14
N VAL A 305 -2.80 -21.80 -1.27
CA VAL A 305 -3.53 -22.40 -0.14
C VAL A 305 -3.33 -23.91 -0.18
N ASN A 306 -2.80 -24.48 0.90
CA ASN A 306 -2.57 -25.92 1.03
C ASN A 306 -3.34 -26.45 2.25
N TYR A 307 -4.05 -27.57 2.09
CA TYR A 307 -4.78 -28.22 3.18
C TYR A 307 -4.75 -29.75 3.01
N GLY A 308 -5.08 -30.50 4.07
CA GLY A 308 -4.81 -31.95 4.13
C GLY A 308 -5.41 -32.81 3.00
N THR A 309 -6.43 -32.30 2.28
CA THR A 309 -7.11 -32.99 1.18
C THR A 309 -6.98 -32.30 -0.18
N GLY A 310 -6.21 -31.21 -0.30
CA GLY A 310 -6.11 -30.45 -1.55
C GLY A 310 -5.37 -29.12 -1.43
N GLY A 311 -5.52 -28.28 -2.45
CA GLY A 311 -4.97 -26.94 -2.47
C GLY A 311 -5.60 -26.08 -3.57
N ASP A 312 -5.37 -24.77 -3.50
CA ASP A 312 -5.79 -23.79 -4.51
C ASP A 312 -4.69 -22.75 -4.71
N VAL A 313 -4.63 -22.15 -5.90
CA VAL A 313 -3.67 -21.09 -6.24
C VAL A 313 -4.45 -19.93 -6.85
N ILE A 314 -4.64 -18.88 -6.04
CA ILE A 314 -5.31 -17.66 -6.47
C ILE A 314 -4.26 -16.72 -7.04
N VAL A 315 -4.04 -16.83 -8.36
CA VAL A 315 -3.14 -15.93 -9.12
C VAL A 315 -3.52 -14.47 -8.88
N GLN A 316 -2.50 -13.63 -8.75
CA GLN A 316 -2.62 -12.18 -8.62
C GLN A 316 -1.84 -11.48 -9.76
N ASP A 317 -0.67 -12.01 -10.15
CA ASP A 317 0.25 -11.46 -11.16
C ASP A 317 0.37 -9.93 -11.10
N TYR A 318 0.67 -9.41 -9.91
CA TYR A 318 0.89 -7.98 -9.76
C TYR A 318 2.15 -7.55 -10.53
N LYS A 319 2.16 -6.30 -11.03
CA LYS A 319 3.31 -5.70 -11.70
C LYS A 319 3.98 -4.68 -10.78
N ASP A 320 5.30 -4.62 -10.80
CA ASP A 320 6.05 -3.55 -10.15
C ASP A 320 5.59 -2.16 -10.58
N VAL A 321 5.61 -1.21 -9.63
CA VAL A 321 5.17 0.17 -9.87
C VAL A 321 6.24 1.16 -9.41
N THR A 322 6.22 2.35 -10.01
CA THR A 322 7.06 3.48 -9.60
C THR A 322 6.18 4.65 -9.21
N THR A 323 6.17 5.00 -7.94
CA THR A 323 5.37 6.09 -7.37
C THR A 323 6.24 7.35 -7.26
N GLY A 324 5.61 8.53 -7.30
CA GLY A 324 6.33 9.80 -7.30
C GLY A 324 5.51 10.91 -6.65
N ALA A 325 6.14 11.68 -5.76
CA ALA A 325 5.50 12.79 -5.07
C ALA A 325 6.42 14.02 -5.00
N ILE A 326 5.82 15.20 -5.10
CA ILE A 326 6.47 16.49 -4.90
C ILE A 326 5.66 17.35 -3.93
N GLY A 327 6.33 18.22 -3.20
CA GLY A 327 5.67 19.09 -2.23
C GLY A 327 6.60 20.15 -1.65
N PHE A 328 6.11 20.84 -0.63
CA PHE A 328 6.86 21.88 0.04
C PHE A 328 6.52 21.93 1.54
N ASP A 329 7.49 22.40 2.33
CA ASP A 329 7.30 22.88 3.69
C ASP A 329 7.60 24.39 3.70
N TYR A 330 6.69 25.21 4.25
CA TYR A 330 6.83 26.67 4.37
C TYR A 330 6.66 27.13 5.83
N GLU A 331 7.70 27.74 6.39
CA GLU A 331 7.70 28.33 7.73
C GLU A 331 6.99 29.70 7.72
N ALA A 332 5.67 29.65 7.92
CA ALA A 332 4.82 30.83 8.03
C ALA A 332 5.16 31.68 9.27
N SER A 333 5.61 31.03 10.36
CA SER A 333 6.19 31.68 11.54
C SER A 333 7.05 30.69 12.33
N ASP A 334 7.81 31.19 13.31
CA ASP A 334 8.65 30.38 14.21
C ASP A 334 7.93 29.19 14.86
N ARG A 335 6.59 29.23 14.96
CA ARG A 335 5.73 28.19 15.54
C ARG A 335 4.82 27.46 14.55
N LEU A 336 4.74 27.90 13.29
CA LEU A 336 3.82 27.34 12.29
C LEU A 336 4.56 27.06 10.97
N THR A 337 4.65 25.79 10.63
CA THR A 337 4.98 25.33 9.27
C THR A 337 3.71 24.90 8.59
N VAL A 338 3.43 25.39 7.38
CA VAL A 338 2.38 24.88 6.50
C VAL A 338 3.02 24.08 5.37
N ARG A 339 2.31 23.07 4.86
CA ARG A 339 2.82 22.19 3.81
C ARG A 339 1.72 21.80 2.84
N GLY A 340 2.14 21.41 1.65
CA GLY A 340 1.28 20.81 0.64
C GLY A 340 2.09 19.95 -0.31
N GLY A 341 1.41 19.05 -1.02
CA GLY A 341 2.05 18.17 -1.97
C GLY A 341 1.06 17.54 -2.94
N ILE A 342 1.59 17.07 -4.07
CA ILE A 342 0.89 16.23 -5.02
C ILE A 342 1.68 14.94 -5.20
N GLY A 343 0.99 13.81 -5.07
CA GLY A 343 1.53 12.47 -5.24
C GLY A 343 0.81 11.72 -6.35
N TYR A 344 1.55 10.82 -6.99
CA TYR A 344 1.06 9.91 -8.00
C TYR A 344 1.55 8.51 -7.68
N ASP A 345 0.62 7.57 -7.69
CA ASP A 345 0.72 6.19 -7.25
C ASP A 345 0.14 5.37 -8.43
N PRO A 346 0.87 4.45 -9.11
CA PRO A 346 0.37 3.63 -10.24
C PRO A 346 0.11 2.14 -9.87
N THR A 347 -0.80 1.44 -10.55
CA THR A 347 -1.50 0.29 -9.95
C THR A 347 -0.68 -0.94 -10.19
N PRO A 348 -0.48 -1.80 -9.19
CA PRO A 348 0.15 -3.08 -9.43
C PRO A 348 -0.82 -4.08 -10.06
N THR A 349 -2.13 -3.84 -10.02
CA THR A 349 -3.10 -4.74 -10.66
C THR A 349 -2.97 -4.70 -12.18
N ARG A 350 -3.34 -5.82 -12.82
CA ARG A 350 -3.55 -5.93 -14.27
C ARG A 350 -5.04 -5.98 -14.53
N ASP A 351 -5.50 -5.41 -15.65
CA ASP A 351 -6.93 -5.36 -15.93
C ASP A 351 -7.58 -6.76 -16.12
N THR A 352 -6.78 -7.78 -16.44
CA THR A 352 -7.22 -9.20 -16.51
C THR A 352 -7.28 -9.90 -15.15
N GLU A 353 -6.51 -9.43 -14.16
CA GLU A 353 -6.40 -10.06 -12.83
C GLU A 353 -7.02 -9.17 -11.72
N ARG A 354 -7.56 -8.00 -12.07
CA ARG A 354 -8.26 -7.12 -11.13
C ARG A 354 -9.53 -7.84 -10.64
N THR A 355 -9.66 -7.98 -9.33
CA THR A 355 -10.80 -8.62 -8.69
C THR A 355 -11.63 -7.61 -7.89
N ALA A 356 -12.88 -7.97 -7.62
CA ALA A 356 -13.74 -7.30 -6.66
C ALA A 356 -13.18 -7.36 -5.23
N ARG A 357 -12.21 -8.24 -4.92
CA ARG A 357 -11.56 -8.29 -3.60
C ARG A 357 -10.81 -6.99 -3.29
N ILE A 358 -10.09 -6.47 -4.28
CA ILE A 358 -9.28 -5.25 -4.19
C ILE A 358 -9.53 -4.44 -5.48
N PRO A 359 -10.64 -3.68 -5.57
CA PRO A 359 -11.01 -2.95 -6.78
C PRO A 359 -10.15 -1.67 -6.91
N ASP A 360 -8.98 -1.83 -7.53
CA ASP A 360 -7.87 -0.88 -7.53
C ASP A 360 -7.51 -0.40 -8.97
N ALA A 361 -7.46 0.92 -9.23
CA ALA A 361 -7.59 1.56 -10.57
C ALA A 361 -6.80 2.90 -10.73
N ASP A 362 -7.42 4.08 -11.07
CA ASP A 362 -7.14 5.57 -11.39
C ASP A 362 -6.75 6.81 -10.42
N ARG A 363 -5.60 6.97 -9.70
CA ARG A 363 -5.32 7.91 -8.56
C ARG A 363 -4.49 9.17 -8.82
N TRP A 364 -4.74 10.15 -7.95
CA TRP A 364 -3.81 11.20 -7.53
C TRP A 364 -3.98 11.55 -6.04
N LEU A 365 -2.89 11.84 -5.33
CA LEU A 365 -2.90 12.33 -3.94
C LEU A 365 -2.76 13.86 -3.95
N PHE A 366 -3.70 14.58 -3.36
CA PHE A 366 -3.63 16.02 -3.16
C PHE A 366 -3.62 16.34 -1.67
N SER A 367 -2.52 16.86 -1.17
CA SER A 367 -2.29 17.02 0.27
C SER A 367 -2.09 18.46 0.71
N ALA A 368 -2.58 18.75 1.91
CA ALA A 368 -2.26 19.94 2.69
C ALA A 368 -2.06 19.56 4.17
N GLY A 369 -1.23 20.32 4.90
CA GLY A 369 -1.02 20.08 6.33
C GLY A 369 -0.32 21.21 7.05
N ALA A 370 -0.14 21.03 8.36
CA ALA A 370 0.55 21.98 9.22
C ALA A 370 1.31 21.28 10.35
N SER A 371 2.38 21.91 10.82
CA SER A 371 3.04 21.62 12.10
C SER A 371 2.89 22.84 13.00
N VAL A 372 2.35 22.64 14.20
CA VAL A 372 2.26 23.69 15.23
C VAL A 372 3.19 23.34 16.39
N LYS A 373 4.21 24.18 16.65
CA LYS A 373 5.05 24.07 17.85
C LYS A 373 4.24 24.59 19.06
N ALA A 374 3.52 23.68 19.71
CA ALA A 374 2.69 23.96 20.88
C ALA A 374 3.56 24.29 22.11
N THR A 375 4.74 23.67 22.22
CA THR A 375 5.82 24.06 23.14
C THR A 375 7.17 23.81 22.47
N ASP A 376 8.27 24.24 23.10
CA ASP A 376 9.64 23.98 22.61
C ASP A 376 10.00 22.48 22.55
N LYS A 377 9.16 21.60 23.09
CA LYS A 377 9.34 20.13 23.12
C LYS A 377 8.15 19.36 22.54
N MET A 378 7.13 20.04 22.01
CA MET A 378 5.91 19.39 21.51
C MET A 378 5.42 20.08 20.24
N THR A 379 5.44 19.33 19.14
CA THR A 379 4.84 19.72 17.86
C THR A 379 3.57 18.89 17.64
N VAL A 380 2.51 19.54 17.19
CA VAL A 380 1.29 18.87 16.73
C VAL A 380 1.29 18.92 15.21
N ASP A 381 1.35 17.74 14.57
CA ASP A 381 1.31 17.59 13.13
C ASP A 381 -0.10 17.22 12.67
N MET A 382 -0.59 17.90 11.63
CA MET A 382 -1.90 17.68 11.01
C MET A 382 -1.72 17.54 9.49
N GLY A 383 -2.37 16.55 8.89
CA GLY A 383 -2.36 16.32 7.45
C GLY A 383 -3.74 15.92 6.95
N LEU A 384 -4.09 16.41 5.77
CA LEU A 384 -5.28 16.03 5.01
C LEU A 384 -4.86 15.69 3.59
N THR A 385 -5.23 14.51 3.12
CA THR A 385 -4.98 14.05 1.75
C THR A 385 -6.32 13.71 1.10
N TYR A 386 -6.64 14.39 0.02
CA TYR A 386 -7.69 13.94 -0.90
C TYR A 386 -7.05 12.98 -1.89
N ILE A 387 -7.47 11.72 -1.85
CA ILE A 387 -7.05 10.71 -2.81
C ILE A 387 -8.15 10.66 -3.87
N ALA A 388 -7.90 11.27 -5.03
CA ALA A 388 -8.75 11.07 -6.19
C ALA A 388 -8.52 9.65 -6.66
N PHE A 389 -9.58 8.85 -6.80
CA PHE A 389 -9.62 7.59 -7.52
C PHE A 389 -10.34 7.87 -8.86
N SER A 390 -10.17 7.02 -9.86
CA SER A 390 -10.97 7.00 -11.09
C SER A 390 -11.31 5.56 -11.43
N ASP A 391 -12.23 5.41 -12.36
CA ASP A 391 -12.87 4.13 -12.65
C ASP A 391 -11.89 3.12 -13.25
N GLY A 392 -12.07 1.85 -12.90
CA GLY A 392 -11.38 0.72 -13.51
C GLY A 392 -12.34 -0.44 -13.72
N ASP A 393 -12.25 -1.06 -14.90
CA ASP A 393 -13.08 -2.21 -15.26
C ASP A 393 -12.55 -3.51 -14.62
N ILE A 394 -13.46 -4.45 -14.35
CA ILE A 394 -13.14 -5.79 -13.84
C ILE A 394 -13.60 -6.81 -14.89
N HIS A 395 -12.65 -7.60 -15.40
CA HIS A 395 -12.90 -8.64 -16.38
C HIS A 395 -12.32 -9.96 -15.85
N SER A 396 -13.18 -10.86 -15.37
CA SER A 396 -12.78 -12.13 -14.76
C SER A 396 -13.53 -13.30 -15.39
N ASP A 397 -12.86 -14.04 -16.28
CA ASP A 397 -13.35 -15.26 -16.90
C ASP A 397 -12.94 -16.49 -16.07
N ARG A 398 -13.69 -16.77 -15.00
CA ARG A 398 -13.38 -17.88 -14.07
C ARG A 398 -14.08 -19.18 -14.46
N THR A 399 -13.31 -20.26 -14.59
CA THR A 399 -13.84 -21.63 -14.65
C THR A 399 -14.00 -22.19 -13.23
N PHE A 400 -15.20 -22.65 -12.88
CA PHE A 400 -15.47 -23.39 -11.64
C PHE A 400 -15.34 -24.90 -11.88
N TYR A 401 -14.70 -25.61 -10.94
CA TYR A 401 -14.58 -27.09 -10.92
C TYR A 401 -14.03 -27.73 -12.22
N ALA A 402 -12.99 -27.13 -12.80
CA ALA A 402 -12.37 -27.61 -14.04
C ALA A 402 -12.10 -29.13 -14.03
N GLY A 403 -12.57 -29.83 -15.08
CA GLY A 403 -12.40 -31.28 -15.23
C GLY A 403 -13.41 -32.16 -14.48
N THR A 404 -14.33 -31.58 -13.71
CA THR A 404 -15.39 -32.35 -13.02
C THR A 404 -16.45 -32.82 -14.02
N PRO A 405 -16.79 -34.12 -14.09
CA PRO A 405 -17.93 -34.59 -14.88
C PRO A 405 -19.24 -34.00 -14.34
N ALA A 406 -20.06 -33.46 -15.23
CA ALA A 406 -21.37 -32.90 -14.91
C ALA A 406 -22.48 -33.97 -14.81
#